data_AF-A0A432FCJ3-F1
#
_entry.id   AF-A0A432FCJ3-F1
#
_cell.length_a   1.000
_cell.length_b   1.000
_cell.length_c   1.000
_cell.angle_alpha   90.00
_cell.angle_beta   90.00
_cell.angle_gamma   90.00
#
_symmetry.space_group_name_H-M   'P 1'
#
loop_
_entity.id
_entity.type
_entity.pdbx_description
1 polymer ?
#
loop_
_entity_poly.entity_id
_entity_poly.type
_entity_poly.pdbx_seq_one_letter_code
_entity_poly.pdbx_strand_id
1 'polypeptide(L)'
;MHSHDKAIDFLKTQGFSVNKETIFSNIKGVVKFIEEIENQSFNYATDGVVVKVNDYDLYEEIGYTAKFPKYMIAYKFPEEVAETKLIDIFVTIGRTGRVTYNAKLESVQLAGTTVSAATLHNADYIREIDINVGDIVKVKKAGEIIPKVLGVAKKINNNK
;
A
#
# COMPACT_ATOMS: atom_id res chain seq x y z
N MET A 1 27.49 -14.62 17.32
CA MET A 1 26.14 -14.04 17.37
C MET A 1 25.36 -14.71 16.26
N HIS A 2 24.51 -15.69 16.59
CA HIS A 2 23.95 -16.65 15.63
C HIS A 2 22.49 -16.37 15.26
N SER A 3 21.88 -15.32 15.82
CA SER A 3 20.49 -14.98 15.52
C SER A 3 20.26 -13.49 15.32
N HIS A 4 19.19 -13.16 14.58
CA HIS A 4 18.83 -11.80 14.23
C HIS A 4 18.40 -10.98 15.44
N ASP A 5 17.54 -11.54 16.30
CA ASP A 5 17.08 -10.89 17.53
C ASP A 5 18.26 -10.46 18.41
N LYS A 6 19.27 -11.32 18.56
CA LYS A 6 20.48 -11.02 19.33
C LYS A 6 21.33 -9.94 18.69
N ALA A 7 21.32 -9.84 17.36
CA ALA A 7 21.98 -8.75 16.64
C ALA A 7 21.31 -7.40 16.91
N ILE A 8 19.97 -7.37 16.91
CA ILE A 8 19.21 -6.15 17.22
C ILE A 8 19.35 -5.76 18.69
N ASP A 9 19.30 -6.73 19.61
CA ASP A 9 19.57 -6.50 21.04
C ASP A 9 20.98 -5.93 21.23
N PHE A 10 21.99 -6.50 20.57
CA PHE A 10 23.36 -6.00 20.63
C PHE A 10 23.42 -4.54 20.14
N LEU A 11 22.86 -4.21 18.97
CA LEU A 11 22.80 -2.84 18.48
C LEU A 11 22.14 -1.88 19.48
N LYS A 12 21.06 -2.32 20.14
CA LYS A 12 20.41 -1.54 21.20
C LYS A 12 21.35 -1.26 22.37
N THR A 13 22.12 -2.26 22.83
CA THR A 13 23.12 -2.06 23.90
C THR A 13 24.24 -1.10 23.52
N GLN A 14 24.55 -1.00 22.22
CA GLN A 14 25.53 -0.05 21.70
C GLN A 14 24.97 1.38 21.52
N GLY A 15 23.70 1.62 21.90
CA GLY A 15 23.07 2.94 21.84
C GLY A 15 22.38 3.27 20.52
N PHE A 16 22.29 2.32 19.58
CA PHE A 16 21.52 2.53 18.36
C PHE A 16 20.01 2.51 18.64
N SER A 17 19.28 3.36 17.91
CA SER A 17 17.81 3.31 17.89
C SER A 17 17.37 2.12 17.04
N VAL A 18 16.68 1.16 17.68
CA VAL A 18 16.18 -0.04 17.02
C VAL A 18 14.67 -0.17 17.21
N ASN A 19 13.99 -0.76 16.22
CA ASN A 19 12.60 -1.14 16.36
C ASN A 19 12.47 -2.42 17.20
N LYS A 20 11.32 -2.59 17.86
CA LYS A 20 11.01 -3.82 18.59
C LYS A 20 10.76 -4.96 17.60
N GLU A 21 11.50 -6.05 17.76
CA GLU A 21 11.22 -7.30 17.03
C GLU A 21 10.36 -8.25 17.87
N THR A 22 9.56 -9.07 17.19
CA THR A 22 8.78 -10.14 17.80
C THR A 22 9.15 -11.46 17.15
N ILE A 23 9.56 -12.44 17.96
CA ILE A 23 9.94 -13.76 17.50
C ILE A 23 8.72 -14.68 17.53
N PHE A 24 8.54 -15.45 16.46
CA PHE A 24 7.48 -16.44 16.34
C PHE A 24 8.07 -17.82 16.07
N SER A 25 7.51 -18.85 16.70
CA SER A 25 7.92 -20.24 16.49
C SER A 25 7.34 -20.87 15.22
N ASN A 26 6.37 -20.22 14.58
CA ASN A 26 5.70 -20.73 13.39
C ASN A 26 5.06 -19.62 12.55
N ILE A 27 4.77 -19.94 11.29
CA ILE A 27 4.19 -19.00 10.32
C ILE A 27 2.80 -18.51 10.71
N LYS A 28 1.99 -19.29 11.45
CA LYS A 28 0.65 -18.85 11.87
C LYS A 28 0.73 -17.67 12.83
N GLY A 29 1.70 -17.69 13.75
CA GLY A 29 1.98 -16.56 14.63
C GLY A 29 2.39 -15.31 13.86
N VAL A 30 3.23 -15.46 12.84
CA VAL A 30 3.65 -14.36 11.96
C VAL A 30 2.45 -13.76 11.23
N VAL A 31 1.60 -14.59 10.61
CA VAL A 31 0.41 -14.13 9.87
C VAL A 31 -0.55 -13.39 10.80
N LYS A 32 -0.83 -13.93 11.98
CA LYS A 32 -1.70 -13.26 12.97
C LYS A 32 -1.13 -11.90 13.39
N PHE A 33 0.19 -11.81 13.58
CA PHE A 33 0.84 -10.54 13.91
C PHE A 33 0.74 -9.52 12.77
N ILE A 34 0.85 -9.96 11.51
CA ILE A 34 0.65 -9.11 10.34
C ILE A 34 -0.77 -8.53 10.32
N GLU A 35 -1.79 -9.35 10.55
CA GLU A 35 -3.19 -8.90 10.60
C GLU A 35 -3.44 -7.90 11.75
N GLU A 36 -2.81 -8.12 12.90
CA GLU A 36 -2.90 -7.23 14.06
C GLU A 36 -2.20 -5.89 13.82
N ILE A 37 -1.06 -5.90 13.13
CA ILE A 37 -0.22 -4.71 12.95
C ILE A 37 -0.66 -3.86 11.75
N GLU A 38 -1.29 -4.47 10.73
CA GLU A 38 -1.89 -3.80 9.57
C GLU A 38 -2.90 -2.72 9.99
N ASN A 39 -3.65 -2.98 11.06
CA ASN A 39 -4.68 -2.07 11.57
C ASN A 39 -4.16 -1.04 12.60
N GLN A 40 -2.85 -1.02 12.88
CA GLN A 40 -2.26 -0.11 13.85
C GLN A 40 -1.77 1.18 13.21
N SER A 41 -1.90 2.28 13.95
CA SER A 41 -1.32 3.56 13.58
C SER A 41 0.09 3.68 14.13
N PHE A 42 1.04 4.05 13.27
CA PHE A 42 2.42 4.33 13.64
C PHE A 42 2.68 5.84 13.62
N ASN A 43 3.63 6.29 14.44
CA ASN A 43 4.08 7.68 14.44
C ASN A 43 4.98 8.01 13.22
N TYR A 44 5.07 7.09 12.26
CA TYR A 44 5.85 7.18 11.05
C TYR A 44 5.14 6.41 9.93
N ALA A 45 5.45 6.75 8.67
CA ALA A 45 4.91 6.03 7.52
C ALA A 45 5.58 4.65 7.39
N THR A 46 4.77 3.61 7.17
CA THR A 46 5.23 2.25 6.86
C THR A 46 4.28 1.61 5.86
N ASP A 47 4.82 0.81 4.95
CA ASP A 47 4.06 0.13 3.90
C ASP A 47 3.94 -1.39 4.13
N GLY A 48 4.41 -1.87 5.29
CA GLY A 48 4.40 -3.29 5.60
C GLY A 48 5.31 -3.70 6.75
N VAL A 49 5.68 -4.99 6.77
CA VAL A 49 6.65 -5.57 7.68
C VAL A 49 7.66 -6.44 6.94
N VAL A 50 8.82 -6.67 7.54
CA VAL A 50 9.80 -7.63 7.03
C VAL A 50 9.78 -8.88 7.89
N VAL A 51 9.51 -10.03 7.26
CA VAL A 51 9.59 -11.34 7.90
C VAL A 51 10.96 -11.93 7.60
N LYS A 52 11.68 -12.38 8.63
CA LYS A 52 13.02 -12.96 8.51
C LYS A 52 13.12 -14.27 9.27
N VAL A 53 13.89 -15.21 8.74
CA VAL A 53 14.37 -16.34 9.52
C VAL A 53 15.35 -15.81 10.56
N ASN A 54 15.11 -16.17 11.82
CA ASN A 54 15.88 -15.63 12.94
C ASN A 54 17.29 -16.24 13.04
N ASP A 55 17.44 -17.52 12.69
CA ASP A 55 18.69 -18.26 12.79
C ASP A 55 19.59 -18.02 11.56
N TYR A 56 20.80 -17.50 11.80
CA TYR A 56 21.78 -17.22 10.75
C TYR A 56 22.44 -18.46 10.19
N ASP A 57 22.50 -19.55 10.95
CA ASP A 57 23.12 -20.78 10.50
C ASP A 57 22.32 -21.40 9.34
N LEU A 58 21.03 -21.04 9.19
CA LEU A 58 20.16 -21.44 8.08
C LEU A 58 20.32 -20.60 6.81
N TYR A 59 21.05 -19.47 6.84
CA TYR A 59 21.06 -18.53 5.71
C TYR A 59 21.80 -19.09 4.49
N GLU A 60 22.90 -19.81 4.71
CA GLU A 60 23.63 -20.47 3.61
C GLU A 60 22.81 -21.58 2.97
N GLU A 61 22.11 -22.39 3.77
CA GLU A 61 21.25 -23.47 3.30
C GLU A 61 20.06 -22.94 2.50
N ILE A 62 19.38 -21.92 3.02
CA ILE A 62 18.23 -21.29 2.34
C ILE A 62 18.69 -20.55 1.07
N GLY A 63 19.81 -19.83 1.17
CA GLY A 63 20.48 -19.16 0.07
C GLY A 63 19.77 -17.91 -0.46
N TYR A 64 20.10 -17.57 -1.71
CA TYR A 64 19.74 -16.31 -2.34
C TYR A 64 19.17 -16.56 -3.75
N THR A 65 18.39 -15.60 -4.25
CA THR A 65 18.12 -15.44 -5.68
C THR A 65 19.21 -14.57 -6.31
N ALA A 66 19.13 -14.29 -7.61
CA ALA A 66 20.08 -13.39 -8.27
C ALA A 66 20.13 -11.96 -7.69
N LYS A 67 19.10 -11.55 -6.92
CA LYS A 67 18.98 -10.18 -6.41
C LYS A 67 18.65 -10.08 -4.92
N PHE A 68 17.99 -11.09 -4.34
CA PHE A 68 17.46 -11.01 -2.97
C PHE A 68 17.68 -12.31 -2.18
N PRO A 69 17.96 -12.23 -0.86
CA PRO A 69 17.97 -13.40 0.01
C PRO A 69 16.61 -14.09 0.07
N LYS A 70 16.61 -15.43 0.22
CA LYS A 70 15.38 -16.23 0.34
C LYS A 70 14.89 -16.36 1.78
N TYR A 71 15.74 -16.09 2.76
CA TYR A 71 15.42 -16.16 4.20
C TYR A 71 14.72 -14.91 4.74
N MET A 72 14.43 -13.92 3.91
CA MET A 72 13.61 -12.77 4.29
C MET A 72 12.71 -12.28 3.17
N ILE A 73 11.56 -11.72 3.54
CA ILE A 73 10.59 -11.15 2.62
C ILE A 73 9.94 -9.90 3.22
N ALA A 74 9.76 -8.88 2.39
CA ALA A 74 8.95 -7.72 2.74
C ALA A 74 7.47 -8.04 2.42
N TYR A 75 6.66 -8.13 3.46
CA TYR A 75 5.22 -8.25 3.35
C TYR A 75 4.62 -6.84 3.34
N LYS A 76 4.10 -6.41 2.18
CA LYS A 76 3.44 -5.11 2.04
C LYS A 76 2.01 -5.22 2.55
N PHE A 77 1.57 -4.24 3.33
CA PHE A 77 0.15 -4.12 3.70
C PHE A 77 -0.69 -3.90 2.43
N PRO A 78 -1.97 -4.33 2.45
CA PRO A 78 -2.91 -4.00 1.40
C PRO A 78 -2.93 -2.50 1.13
N GLU A 79 -3.01 -2.12 -0.14
CA GLU A 79 -3.12 -0.71 -0.51
C GLU A 79 -4.40 -0.13 0.09
N GLU A 80 -4.27 1.01 0.78
CA GLU A 80 -5.43 1.71 1.32
C GLU A 80 -6.35 2.14 0.16
N VAL A 81 -7.64 1.85 0.31
CA VAL A 81 -8.69 2.23 -0.65
C VAL A 81 -9.72 3.05 0.10
N ALA A 82 -10.03 4.23 -0.42
CA ALA A 82 -11.10 5.07 0.08
C ALA A 82 -12.24 5.15 -0.94
N GLU A 83 -13.46 5.28 -0.43
CA GLU A 83 -14.64 5.58 -1.24
C GLU A 83 -14.96 7.07 -1.13
N THR A 84 -15.15 7.73 -2.26
CA THR A 84 -15.51 9.15 -2.30
C THR A 84 -16.39 9.46 -3.51
N LYS A 85 -17.07 10.60 -3.50
CA LYS A 85 -17.94 11.02 -4.58
C LYS A 85 -17.13 11.59 -5.76
N LEU A 86 -17.44 11.13 -6.96
CA LEU A 86 -16.99 11.76 -8.20
C LEU A 86 -17.78 13.05 -8.43
N ILE A 87 -17.12 14.20 -8.34
CA ILE A 87 -17.71 15.53 -8.55
C ILE A 87 -17.77 15.88 -10.03
N ASP A 88 -16.70 15.58 -10.78
CA ASP A 88 -16.58 15.93 -12.19
C ASP A 88 -15.44 15.13 -12.87
N ILE A 89 -15.37 15.13 -14.20
CA ILE A 89 -14.26 14.57 -14.97
C ILE A 89 -13.65 15.68 -15.83
N PHE A 90 -12.35 15.92 -15.65
CA PHE A 90 -11.61 16.93 -16.40
C PHE A 90 -10.45 16.31 -17.20
N VAL A 91 -10.02 17.02 -18.23
CA VAL A 91 -9.00 16.56 -19.17
C VAL A 91 -7.71 17.34 -18.99
N THR A 92 -6.57 16.67 -19.12
CA THR A 92 -5.24 17.28 -19.16
C THR A 92 -4.50 16.83 -20.42
N ILE A 93 -3.90 17.79 -21.13
CA ILE A 93 -3.14 17.53 -22.35
C ILE A 93 -1.65 17.54 -22.01
N GLY A 94 -0.98 16.41 -22.22
CA GLY A 94 0.46 16.29 -22.00
C GLY A 94 1.28 16.98 -23.10
N ARG A 95 2.59 17.14 -22.88
CA ARG A 95 3.55 17.75 -23.82
C ARG A 95 3.51 17.15 -25.25
N THR A 96 3.18 15.87 -25.36
CA THR A 96 3.09 15.15 -26.65
C THR A 96 1.70 15.19 -27.28
N GLY A 97 0.77 15.98 -26.74
CA GLY A 97 -0.63 16.00 -27.16
C GLY A 97 -1.48 14.86 -26.58
N ARG A 98 -0.91 14.01 -25.72
CA ARG A 98 -1.65 12.90 -25.10
C ARG A 98 -2.74 13.44 -24.18
N VAL A 99 -3.99 13.11 -24.49
CA VAL A 99 -5.18 13.41 -23.68
C VAL A 99 -5.25 12.44 -22.50
N THR A 100 -5.25 12.96 -21.28
CA THR A 100 -5.41 12.18 -20.04
C THR A 100 -6.67 12.63 -19.32
N TYR A 101 -7.48 11.68 -18.85
CA TYR A 101 -8.70 11.96 -18.10
C TYR A 101 -8.45 11.83 -16.60
N ASN A 102 -9.02 12.75 -15.83
CA ASN A 102 -8.87 12.81 -14.39
C ASN A 102 -10.24 13.02 -13.73
N ALA A 103 -10.45 12.33 -12.61
CA ALA A 103 -11.58 12.51 -11.72
C ALA A 103 -11.31 13.68 -10.77
N LYS A 104 -12.27 14.59 -10.64
CA LYS A 104 -12.39 15.53 -9.54
C LYS A 104 -13.24 14.88 -8.45
N LEU A 105 -12.69 14.77 -7.26
CA LEU A 105 -13.28 14.00 -6.16
C LEU A 105 -13.67 14.92 -5.01
N GLU A 106 -14.67 14.50 -4.25
CA GLU A 106 -14.86 15.02 -2.90
C GLU A 106 -13.64 14.64 -2.05
N SER A 107 -13.10 15.61 -1.31
CA SER A 107 -11.84 15.44 -0.58
C SER A 107 -11.94 14.27 0.40
N VAL A 108 -11.02 13.31 0.28
CA VAL A 108 -10.98 12.12 1.14
C VAL A 108 -9.57 11.91 1.68
N GLN A 109 -9.46 11.44 2.92
CA GLN A 109 -8.15 11.03 3.46
C GLN A 109 -7.79 9.65 2.90
N LEU A 110 -6.55 9.55 2.40
CA LEU A 110 -6.01 8.32 1.83
C LEU A 110 -4.49 8.29 2.07
N ALA A 111 -4.00 7.27 2.78
CA ALA A 111 -2.59 7.09 3.11
C ALA A 111 -1.98 8.34 3.76
N GLY A 112 -2.68 8.91 4.75
CA GLY A 112 -2.25 10.11 5.49
C GLY A 112 -2.27 11.42 4.69
N THR A 113 -2.76 11.40 3.45
CA THR A 113 -2.86 12.58 2.58
C THR A 113 -4.29 12.84 2.11
N THR A 114 -4.65 14.10 1.94
CA THR A 114 -5.96 14.45 1.37
C THR A 114 -5.92 14.39 -0.14
N VAL A 115 -6.77 13.54 -0.72
CA VAL A 115 -6.91 13.34 -2.16
C VAL A 115 -8.18 14.02 -2.65
N SER A 116 -8.05 14.89 -3.65
CA SER A 116 -9.15 15.59 -4.33
C SER A 116 -9.19 15.35 -5.84
N ALA A 117 -8.19 14.66 -6.39
CA ALA A 117 -8.13 14.27 -7.78
C ALA A 117 -7.45 12.92 -7.96
N ALA A 118 -7.90 12.15 -8.94
CA ALA A 118 -7.33 10.84 -9.29
C ALA A 118 -7.36 10.60 -10.80
N THR A 119 -6.42 9.82 -11.33
CA THR A 119 -6.41 9.52 -12.77
C THR A 119 -7.47 8.49 -13.15
N LEU A 120 -8.09 8.71 -14.31
CA LEU A 120 -8.96 7.77 -15.02
C LEU A 120 -8.25 7.17 -16.26
N HIS A 121 -6.95 7.39 -16.40
CA HIS A 121 -6.15 6.96 -17.55
C HIS A 121 -6.64 7.53 -18.90
N ASN A 122 -7.59 6.84 -19.55
CA ASN A 122 -8.06 7.13 -20.90
C ASN A 122 -9.59 6.95 -21.01
N ALA A 123 -10.15 7.33 -22.16
CA ALA A 123 -11.59 7.25 -22.40
C ALA A 123 -12.11 5.80 -22.38
N ASP A 124 -11.31 4.84 -22.81
CA ASP A 124 -11.71 3.43 -22.85
C ASP A 124 -11.89 2.87 -21.44
N TYR A 125 -10.98 3.21 -20.52
CA TYR A 125 -11.09 2.83 -19.12
C TYR A 125 -12.34 3.40 -18.46
N ILE A 126 -12.70 4.66 -18.75
CA ILE A 126 -13.94 5.29 -18.27
C ILE A 126 -15.18 4.50 -18.71
N ARG A 127 -15.20 4.04 -19.97
CA ARG A 127 -16.30 3.23 -20.50
C ARG A 127 -16.32 1.83 -19.88
N GLU A 128 -15.16 1.22 -19.67
CA GLU A 128 -15.02 -0.11 -19.09
C GLU A 128 -15.57 -0.16 -17.65
N ILE A 129 -15.21 0.81 -16.82
CA ILE A 129 -15.68 0.87 -15.43
C ILE A 129 -17.08 1.46 -15.28
N ASP A 130 -17.70 1.91 -16.39
CA ASP A 130 -19.01 2.54 -16.46
C ASP A 130 -19.21 3.59 -15.36
N ILE A 131 -18.39 4.64 -15.37
CA ILE A 131 -18.42 5.69 -14.33
C ILE A 131 -19.21 6.91 -14.78
N ASN A 132 -20.08 7.43 -13.91
CA ASN A 132 -20.83 8.67 -14.13
C ASN A 132 -20.52 9.70 -13.05
N VAL A 133 -20.56 10.97 -13.43
CA VAL A 133 -20.46 12.06 -12.46
C VAL A 133 -21.57 11.91 -11.42
N GLY A 134 -21.21 11.99 -10.14
CA GLY A 134 -22.09 11.76 -9.00
C GLY A 134 -21.97 10.37 -8.37
N ASP A 135 -21.36 9.39 -9.04
CA ASP A 135 -21.11 8.06 -8.49
C ASP A 135 -20.15 8.10 -7.29
N ILE A 136 -20.27 7.12 -6.38
CA ILE A 136 -19.24 6.84 -5.38
C ILE A 136 -18.21 5.92 -6.02
N VAL A 137 -16.95 6.31 -5.95
CA VAL A 137 -15.83 5.65 -6.61
C VAL A 137 -14.81 5.16 -5.60
N LYS A 138 -14.22 4.01 -5.88
CA LYS A 138 -13.08 3.49 -5.12
C LYS A 138 -11.82 4.14 -5.64
N VAL A 139 -11.06 4.77 -4.76
CA VAL A 139 -9.82 5.46 -5.08
C VAL A 139 -8.70 4.83 -4.27
N LYS A 140 -7.60 4.54 -4.95
CA LYS A 140 -6.38 4.06 -4.32
C LYS A 140 -5.20 4.95 -4.67
N LYS A 141 -4.15 4.88 -3.87
CA LYS A 141 -2.86 5.48 -4.21
C LYS A 141 -1.95 4.39 -4.79
N ALA A 142 -1.50 4.55 -6.03
CA ALA A 142 -0.52 3.63 -6.60
C ALA A 142 0.85 3.97 -5.98
N GLY A 143 1.25 3.19 -4.96
CA GLY A 143 2.33 3.60 -4.05
C GLY A 143 1.99 4.90 -3.31
N GLU A 144 3.00 5.70 -2.95
CA GLU A 144 2.79 6.90 -2.13
C GLU A 144 2.43 8.18 -2.92
N ILE A 145 2.29 8.14 -4.26
CA ILE A 145 2.31 9.38 -5.07
C ILE A 145 1.04 9.63 -5.89
N ILE A 146 0.62 8.71 -6.77
CA ILE A 146 -0.42 9.02 -7.78
C ILE A 146 -1.75 8.33 -7.44
N PRO A 147 -2.82 9.08 -7.11
CA PRO A 147 -4.14 8.51 -6.90
C PRO A 147 -4.80 8.04 -8.21
N LYS A 148 -5.47 6.90 -8.17
CA LYS A 148 -6.16 6.26 -9.28
C LYS A 148 -7.55 5.82 -8.85
N VAL A 149 -8.54 6.03 -9.72
CA VAL A 149 -9.87 5.42 -9.59
C VAL A 149 -9.79 3.95 -9.99
N LEU A 150 -10.26 3.06 -9.12
CA LEU A 150 -10.34 1.62 -9.36
C LEU A 150 -11.62 1.20 -10.06
N GLY A 151 -12.72 1.90 -9.78
CA GLY A 151 -14.05 1.58 -10.29
C GLY A 151 -15.15 2.22 -9.45
N VAL A 152 -16.39 1.91 -9.80
CA VAL A 152 -17.58 2.40 -9.09
C VAL A 152 -17.85 1.53 -7.87
N ALA A 153 -17.94 2.16 -6.69
CA ALA A 153 -18.41 1.51 -5.47
C ALA A 153 -19.94 1.47 -5.42
N LYS A 154 -20.57 2.60 -5.76
CA LYS A 154 -22.02 2.77 -5.74
C LYS A 154 -22.45 3.75 -6.81
N LYS A 155 -23.39 3.32 -7.64
CA LYS A 155 -24.04 4.17 -8.63
C LYS A 155 -24.92 5.21 -7.95
N ILE A 156 -24.98 6.40 -8.53
CA ILE A 156 -26.04 7.34 -8.20
C ILE A 156 -27.38 6.72 -8.63
N ASN A 157 -28.30 6.53 -7.67
CA ASN A 157 -29.63 6.02 -7.98
C ASN A 157 -30.36 7.08 -8.81
N ASN A 158 -30.43 6.87 -10.12
CA ASN A 158 -31.38 7.56 -10.97
C ASN A 158 -32.76 6.93 -10.74
N ASN A 159 -33.37 7.19 -9.59
CA ASN A 159 -34.83 7.08 -9.48
C ASN A 159 -35.41 8.21 -10.33
N LYS A 160 -35.64 7.91 -11.61
CA LYS A 160 -36.66 8.60 -12.42
C LYS A 160 -37.94 7.78 -12.36
#